data_AF-A0A7J0FZK9-F1
#
_entry.id   AF-A0A7J0FZK9-F1
#
_cell.length_a   1.000
_cell.length_b   1.000
_cell.length_c   1.000
_cell.angle_alpha   90.00
_cell.angle_beta   90.00
_cell.angle_gamma   90.00
#
_symmetry.space_group_name_H-M   'P 1'
#
loop_
_entity.id
_entity.type
_entity.pdbx_description
1 polymer ?
#
loop_
_entity_poly.entity_id
_entity_poly.type
_entity_poly.pdbx_seq_one_letter_code
_entity_poly.pdbx_strand_id
1 'polypeptide(L)'
;MIDRSSPSKLPDATMKLLAANQPIDVAADVDIDDVARRTEGYSGDDLTNVCRDASLNGMRRKIAGKTRDEIKNMSKDEISKDPVAMCDFEEAVTKVQPSVSAADIERHEKWFSEFGSA
;
A
#
# COMPACT_ATOMS: atom_id res chain seq x y z
N MET A 1 -29.61 -11.90 19.39
CA MET A 1 -28.20 -12.12 19.79
C MET A 1 -27.38 -12.06 18.52
N ILE A 2 -26.68 -10.95 18.29
CA ILE A 2 -25.82 -10.82 17.10
C ILE A 2 -24.47 -11.40 17.51
N ASP A 3 -24.14 -12.52 16.86
CA ASP A 3 -22.87 -13.23 16.97
C ASP A 3 -21.72 -12.28 16.61
N ARG A 4 -20.80 -12.09 17.57
CA ARG A 4 -19.61 -11.23 17.47
C ARG A 4 -18.38 -11.99 16.94
N SER A 5 -18.57 -13.12 16.25
CA SER A 5 -17.46 -13.92 15.72
C SER A 5 -17.49 -14.04 14.20
N SER A 6 -16.89 -13.06 13.51
CA SER A 6 -16.47 -13.24 12.13
C SER A 6 -15.33 -12.27 11.78
N PRO A 7 -14.07 -12.70 11.91
CA PRO A 7 -12.94 -11.99 11.32
C PRO A 7 -12.93 -12.35 9.83
N SER A 8 -13.81 -11.76 9.03
CA SER A 8 -13.83 -12.02 7.60
C SER A 8 -14.31 -10.80 6.84
N LYS A 9 -13.51 -10.39 5.84
CA LYS A 9 -13.49 -9.12 5.10
C LYS A 9 -12.60 -8.11 5.84
N LEU A 10 -11.31 -8.01 5.54
CA LEU A 10 -10.82 -7.46 4.27
C LEU A 10 -9.37 -7.87 3.96
N PRO A 11 -9.15 -8.93 3.16
CA PRO A 11 -7.92 -9.06 2.35
C PRO A 11 -8.13 -8.56 0.90
N ASP A 12 -9.37 -8.54 0.43
CA ASP A 12 -9.69 -8.27 -0.99
C ASP A 12 -9.67 -6.78 -1.38
N ALA A 13 -10.01 -5.86 -0.48
CA ALA A 13 -10.09 -4.43 -0.84
C ALA A 13 -8.70 -3.81 -0.97
N THR A 14 -7.75 -4.19 -0.13
CA THR A 14 -6.35 -3.77 -0.22
C THR A 14 -5.75 -4.27 -1.54
N MET A 15 -6.00 -5.55 -1.89
CA MET A 15 -5.64 -6.12 -3.19
C MET A 15 -6.25 -5.36 -4.37
N LYS A 16 -7.55 -5.02 -4.30
CA LYS A 16 -8.24 -4.26 -5.36
C LYS A 16 -7.74 -2.82 -5.47
N LEU A 17 -7.38 -2.16 -4.37
CA LEU A 17 -6.81 -0.81 -4.40
C LEU A 17 -5.38 -0.81 -4.97
N LEU A 18 -4.55 -1.77 -4.56
CA LEU A 18 -3.23 -2.05 -5.15
C LEU A 18 -3.34 -2.24 -6.67
N ALA A 19 -4.28 -3.08 -7.12
CA ALA A 19 -4.49 -3.37 -8.54
C ALA A 19 -5.17 -2.23 -9.31
N ALA A 20 -6.02 -1.42 -8.68
CA ALA A 20 -6.82 -0.39 -9.35
C ALA A 20 -6.03 0.90 -9.65
N ASN A 21 -5.02 1.24 -8.84
CA ASN A 21 -4.31 2.52 -9.00
C ASN A 21 -2.98 2.41 -9.77
N GLN A 22 -2.28 1.26 -9.75
CA GLN A 22 -1.13 0.97 -10.62
C GLN A 22 -0.95 -0.55 -10.77
N PRO A 23 -0.79 -1.12 -11.98
CA PRO A 23 -0.30 -2.48 -12.11
C PRO A 23 1.18 -2.50 -11.72
N ILE A 24 1.46 -2.78 -10.45
CA ILE A 24 2.80 -3.01 -9.94
C ILE A 24 3.02 -4.51 -9.87
N ASP A 25 4.10 -4.98 -10.51
CA ASP A 25 4.54 -6.35 -10.34
C ASP A 25 5.07 -6.49 -8.91
N VAL A 26 4.54 -7.47 -8.18
CA VAL A 26 4.90 -7.71 -6.78
C VAL A 26 5.74 -8.97 -6.72
N ALA A 27 6.86 -8.92 -6.00
CA ALA A 27 7.74 -10.05 -5.82
C ALA A 27 7.09 -11.13 -4.93
N ALA A 28 7.56 -12.37 -5.06
CA ALA A 28 7.00 -13.52 -4.34
C ALA A 28 7.24 -13.47 -2.81
N ASP A 29 8.17 -12.63 -2.34
CA ASP A 29 8.48 -12.45 -0.92
C ASP A 29 7.51 -11.50 -0.21
N VAL A 30 6.61 -10.84 -0.94
CA VAL A 30 5.68 -9.87 -0.36
C VAL A 30 4.54 -10.56 0.38
N ASP A 31 4.48 -10.33 1.69
CA ASP A 31 3.34 -10.69 2.52
C ASP A 31 2.30 -9.57 2.49
N ILE A 32 1.32 -9.71 1.61
CA ILE A 32 0.22 -8.74 1.45
C ILE A 32 -0.64 -8.64 2.71
N ASP A 33 -0.81 -9.74 3.46
CA ASP A 33 -1.58 -9.73 4.69
C ASP A 33 -0.85 -8.92 5.77
N ASP A 34 0.48 -8.95 5.80
CA ASP A 34 1.27 -8.09 6.68
C ASP A 34 1.17 -6.62 6.31
N VAL A 35 1.33 -6.29 5.02
CA VAL A 35 1.16 -4.91 4.54
C VAL A 35 -0.22 -4.38 4.90
N ALA A 36 -1.28 -5.19 4.72
CA ALA A 36 -2.64 -4.82 5.08
C ALA A 36 -2.80 -4.56 6.58
N ARG A 37 -2.26 -5.42 7.45
CA ARG A 37 -2.27 -5.20 8.91
C ARG A 37 -1.56 -3.92 9.32
N ARG A 38 -0.41 -3.63 8.70
CA ARG A 38 0.40 -2.45 9.02
C ARG A 38 -0.18 -1.14 8.50
N THR A 39 -1.10 -1.22 7.55
CA THR A 39 -1.80 -0.07 6.94
C THR A 39 -3.27 -0.01 7.35
N GLU A 40 -3.65 -0.71 8.43
CA GLU A 40 -4.98 -0.58 9.02
C GLU A 40 -5.22 0.87 9.45
N GLY A 41 -6.39 1.41 9.09
CA GLY A 41 -6.76 2.80 9.34
C GLY A 41 -6.23 3.81 8.31
N TYR A 42 -5.48 3.38 7.29
CA TYR A 42 -5.06 4.25 6.19
C TYR A 42 -6.26 4.55 5.27
N SER A 43 -6.35 5.79 4.77
CA SER A 43 -7.30 6.13 3.73
C SER A 43 -6.88 5.52 2.37
N GLY A 44 -7.79 5.53 1.39
CA GLY A 44 -7.45 5.10 0.03
C GLY A 44 -6.31 5.91 -0.60
N ASP A 45 -6.21 7.21 -0.25
CA ASP A 45 -5.12 8.08 -0.71
C ASP A 45 -3.79 7.73 -0.01
N ASP A 46 -3.82 7.41 1.28
CA ASP A 46 -2.63 6.98 2.01
C ASP A 46 -2.09 5.66 1.46
N LEU A 47 -2.98 4.70 1.19
CA LEU A 47 -2.61 3.43 0.56
C LEU A 47 -2.03 3.64 -0.85
N THR A 48 -2.57 4.59 -1.61
CA THR A 48 -2.03 4.97 -2.92
C THR A 48 -0.62 5.53 -2.79
N ASN A 49 -0.37 6.37 -1.79
CA ASN A 49 0.96 6.90 -1.51
C ASN A 49 1.94 5.80 -1.08
N VAL A 50 1.52 4.84 -0.24
CA VAL A 50 2.34 3.67 0.11
C VAL A 50 2.75 2.89 -1.13
N CYS A 51 1.80 2.57 -2.02
CA CYS A 51 2.08 1.79 -3.23
C CYS A 51 3.03 2.54 -4.18
N ARG A 52 2.83 3.85 -4.32
CA ARG A 52 3.69 4.71 -5.13
C ARG A 52 5.11 4.77 -4.58
N ASP A 53 5.25 4.96 -3.27
CA ASP A 53 6.57 5.01 -2.62
C ASP A 53 7.28 3.67 -2.67
N ALA A 54 6.57 2.55 -2.47
CA ALA A 54 7.13 1.21 -2.60
C ALA A 54 7.68 0.98 -4.02
N SER A 55 6.92 1.37 -5.05
CA SER A 55 7.37 1.30 -6.45
C SER A 55 8.63 2.12 -6.71
N LEU A 56 8.70 3.33 -6.16
CA LEU A 56 9.88 4.18 -6.26
C LEU A 56 11.07 3.61 -5.49
N ASN A 57 10.85 2.95 -4.36
CA ASN A 57 11.89 2.28 -3.59
C ASN A 57 12.48 1.11 -4.38
N GLY A 58 11.64 0.28 -5.02
CA GLY A 58 12.10 -0.78 -5.92
C GLY A 58 12.94 -0.24 -7.08
N MET A 59 12.48 0.84 -7.72
CA MET A 59 13.26 1.53 -8.77
C MET A 59 14.61 2.05 -8.24
N ARG A 60 14.63 2.71 -7.07
CA ARG A 60 15.86 3.22 -6.44
C ARG A 60 16.83 2.09 -6.12
N ARG A 61 16.32 0.98 -5.57
CA ARG A 61 17.09 -0.23 -5.26
C ARG A 61 17.74 -0.81 -6.53
N LYS A 62 17.01 -0.84 -7.65
CA LYS A 62 17.51 -1.34 -8.93
C LYS A 62 18.65 -0.49 -9.51
N ILE A 63 18.60 0.82 -9.36
CA ILE A 63 19.63 1.75 -9.87
C ILE A 63 20.74 2.04 -8.83
N ALA A 64 20.58 1.58 -7.59
CA ALA A 64 21.57 1.79 -6.55
C ALA A 64 22.93 1.18 -6.94
N GLY A 65 24.00 1.95 -6.76
CA GLY A 65 25.36 1.53 -7.12
C GLY A 65 25.70 1.58 -8.61
N LYS A 66 24.75 1.96 -9.48
CA LYS A 66 25.01 2.17 -10.92
C LYS A 66 25.43 3.61 -11.20
N THR A 67 26.33 3.77 -12.16
CA THR A 67 26.73 5.06 -12.71
C THR A 67 25.61 5.64 -13.59
N ARG A 68 25.68 6.95 -13.86
CA ARG A 68 24.72 7.64 -14.74
C ARG A 68 24.67 7.01 -16.15
N ASP A 69 25.80 6.57 -16.67
CA ASP A 69 25.88 5.98 -18.01
C ASP A 69 25.30 4.57 -18.04
N GLU A 70 25.51 3.77 -17.00
CA GLU A 70 24.85 2.47 -16.84
C GLU A 70 23.33 2.63 -16.75
N ILE A 71 22.83 3.57 -15.94
CA ILE A 71 21.38 3.84 -15.82
C ILE A 71 20.78 4.29 -17.15
N LYS A 72 21.48 5.13 -17.93
CA LYS A 72 21.02 5.55 -19.26
C LYS A 72 20.96 4.42 -20.28
N ASN A 73 21.84 3.43 -20.14
CA ASN A 73 21.90 2.28 -21.03
C ASN A 73 20.93 1.17 -20.63
N MET A 74 20.32 1.23 -19.45
CA MET A 74 19.27 0.30 -19.05
C MET A 74 18.01 0.53 -19.88
N SER A 75 17.37 -0.56 -20.27
CA SER A 75 16.08 -0.47 -20.95
C SER A 75 15.00 -0.03 -19.96
N LYS A 76 14.01 0.73 -20.46
CA LYS A 76 12.86 1.14 -19.65
C LYS A 76 12.13 -0.08 -19.07
N ASP A 77 12.05 -1.16 -19.86
CA ASP A 77 11.47 -2.44 -19.45
C ASP A 77 12.23 -3.09 -18.29
N GLU A 78 13.56 -3.03 -18.27
CA GLU A 78 14.38 -3.62 -17.19
C GLU A 78 14.20 -2.87 -15.86
N ILE A 79 13.86 -1.58 -15.92
CA ILE A 79 13.57 -0.75 -14.75
C ILE A 79 12.10 -0.93 -14.32
N SER A 80 11.18 -1.04 -15.28
CA SER A 80 9.73 -1.06 -15.01
C SER A 80 9.15 -2.45 -14.72
N LYS A 81 9.80 -3.54 -15.14
CA LYS A 81 9.36 -4.93 -14.89
C LYS A 81 10.03 -5.57 -13.68
N ASP A 82 10.81 -4.81 -12.92
CA ASP A 82 11.42 -5.33 -11.69
C ASP A 82 10.34 -5.37 -10.59
N PRO A 83 10.02 -6.55 -10.03
CA PRO A 83 8.96 -6.64 -9.05
C PRO A 83 9.32 -5.91 -7.75
N VAL A 84 8.35 -5.23 -7.17
CA VAL A 84 8.45 -4.56 -5.87
C VAL A 84 8.56 -5.63 -4.78
N ALA A 85 9.62 -5.57 -3.99
CA ALA A 85 9.92 -6.53 -2.93
C ALA A 85 9.34 -6.10 -1.58
N MET A 86 9.32 -7.00 -0.60
CA MET A 86 8.72 -6.71 0.70
C MET A 86 9.40 -5.51 1.37
N CYS A 87 10.73 -5.44 1.30
CA CYS A 87 11.51 -4.33 1.86
C CYS A 87 11.10 -2.95 1.33
N ASP A 88 10.64 -2.89 0.07
CA ASP A 88 10.22 -1.64 -0.56
C ASP A 88 8.90 -1.13 0.07
N PHE A 89 7.98 -2.06 0.39
CA PHE A 89 6.75 -1.78 1.15
C PHE A 89 7.05 -1.44 2.60
N GLU A 90 7.97 -2.15 3.26
CA GLU A 90 8.33 -1.85 4.65
C GLU A 90 8.84 -0.41 4.79
N GLU A 91 9.73 0.01 3.88
CA GLU A 91 10.24 1.37 3.84
C GLU A 91 9.13 2.38 3.53
N ALA A 92 8.23 2.08 2.61
CA ALA A 92 7.11 2.96 2.28
C ALA A 92 6.16 3.16 3.46
N VAL A 93 5.75 2.08 4.14
CA VAL A 93 4.87 2.12 5.32
C VAL A 93 5.51 2.88 6.48
N THR A 94 6.84 2.84 6.63
CA THR A 94 7.52 3.64 7.67
C THR A 94 7.53 5.14 7.37
N LYS A 95 7.44 5.54 6.10
CA LYS A 95 7.52 6.95 5.66
C LYS A 95 6.16 7.61 5.51
N VAL A 96 5.18 6.87 4.99
CA VAL A 96 3.84 7.39 4.78
C VAL A 96 3.12 7.42 6.12
N GLN A 97 2.69 8.61 6.55
CA GLN A 97 1.85 8.77 7.73
C GLN A 97 0.38 8.73 7.30
N PRO A 98 -0.52 8.12 8.10
CA PRO A 98 -1.95 8.15 7.84
C PRO A 98 -2.44 9.61 7.88
N SER A 99 -3.15 10.04 6.83
CA SER A 99 -3.66 11.41 6.74
C SER A 99 -4.94 11.64 7.55
N VAL A 100 -5.68 10.57 7.82
CA VAL A 100 -6.88 10.59 8.66
C VAL A 100 -6.50 10.08 10.05
N SER A 101 -6.78 10.87 11.09
CA SER A 101 -6.52 10.43 12.45
C SER A 101 -7.55 9.38 12.87
N ALA A 102 -7.16 8.43 13.73
CA ALA A 102 -8.10 7.45 14.29
C ALA A 102 -9.31 8.13 14.99
N ALA A 103 -9.11 9.33 15.52
CA ALA A 103 -10.18 10.14 16.11
C ALA A 103 -11.19 10.65 15.07
N ASP A 104 -10.74 10.98 13.85
CA ASP A 104 -11.63 11.38 12.76
C ASP A 104 -12.44 10.19 12.25
N ILE A 105 -11.84 8.99 12.21
CA ILE A 105 -12.53 7.74 11.86
C ILE A 105 -13.61 7.43 12.90
N GLU A 106 -13.28 7.43 14.20
CA GLU A 106 -14.22 7.13 15.29
C GLU A 106 -15.38 8.13 15.34
N ARG A 107 -15.10 9.42 15.09
CA ARG A 107 -16.11 10.47 15.04
C ARG A 107 -17.07 10.27 13.86
N HIS A 108 -16.54 9.87 12.71
CA HIS A 108 -17.35 9.58 11.53
C HIS A 108 -18.19 8.32 11.73
N GLU A 109 -17.64 7.25 12.31
CA GLU A 109 -18.39 6.02 12.64
C GLU A 109 -19.52 6.28 13.64
N LYS A 110 -19.27 7.07 14.69
CA LYS A 110 -20.32 7.50 15.64
C LYS A 110 -21.40 8.31 14.93
N TRP A 111 -21.01 9.25 14.06
CA TRP A 111 -21.96 10.07 13.32
C TRP A 111 -22.79 9.25 12.33
N PHE A 112 -22.18 8.27 11.65
CA PHE A 112 -22.90 7.31 10.79
C PHE A 112 -23.84 6.40 11.59
N SER A 113 -23.44 5.97 12.79
CA SER A 113 -24.30 5.16 13.65
C SER A 113 -25.48 5.96 14.22
N GLU A 114 -25.35 7.28 14.40
CA GLU A 114 -26.39 8.14 14.95
C GLU A 114 -27.27 8.80 13.88
N PHE A 115 -26.73 9.09 12.68
CA PHE A 115 -27.39 9.88 11.63
C PHE A 115 -27.27 9.28 10.22
N GLY A 116 -26.74 8.07 10.07
CA GLY A 116 -26.67 7.37 8.79
C GLY A 116 -28.07 7.00 8.30
N SER A 117 -28.64 7.83 7.44
CA SER A 117 -29.92 7.56 6.80
C SER A 117 -29.87 6.27 5.98
N ALA A 118 -30.87 5.41 6.22
CA ALA A 118 -31.14 4.17 5.48
C ALA A 118 -31.55 4.41 4.03
#